data_AF-A0A2V8MTA4-F1
#
_entry.id   AF-A0A2V8MTA4-F1
#
_cell.length_a   1.000
_cell.length_b   1.000
_cell.length_c   1.000
_cell.angle_alpha   90.00
_cell.angle_beta   90.00
_cell.angle_gamma   90.00
#
_symmetry.space_group_name_H-M   'P 1'
#
loop_
_entity.id
_entity.type
_entity.pdbx_description
1 polymer ?
#
loop_
_entity_poly.entity_id
_entity_poly.type
_entity_poly.pdbx_seq_one_letter_code
_entity_poly.pdbx_strand_id
1 'polypeptide(L)' 'QLRNDPSGQPRQLMQFGFFGVSGGLPIVVDGEMIGAIGVGGGAGGGDENCAIEGLKAAFGNRVLLPVYPQQKD' A
#
# COMPACT_ATOMS: atom_id res chain seq x y z
N GLN A 1 6.50 3.47 30.41
CA GLN A 1 7.43 2.84 29.45
C GLN A 1 6.67 1.77 28.68
N LEU A 2 6.61 1.88 27.35
CA LEU A 2 5.90 0.96 26.46
C LEU A 2 6.70 -0.35 26.34
N ARG A 3 6.41 -1.35 27.18
CA ARG A 3 7.03 -2.69 27.08
C ARG A 3 6.16 -3.59 26.20
N ASN A 4 6.81 -4.31 25.29
CA ASN A 4 6.20 -5.33 24.44
C ASN A 4 6.03 -6.64 25.25
N ASP A 5 4.94 -6.72 26.03
CA ASP A 5 4.64 -7.85 26.92
C ASP A 5 3.64 -8.82 26.25
N PRO A 6 4.00 -10.09 26.01
CA PRO A 6 3.12 -11.09 25.40
C PRO A 6 2.01 -11.61 26.33
N SER A 7 2.02 -11.26 27.63
CA SER A 7 0.96 -11.59 28.59
C SER A 7 -0.16 -10.53 28.68
N GLY A 8 -0.03 -9.43 27.93
CA GLY A 8 -1.04 -8.38 27.83
C GLY A 8 -2.24 -8.74 26.95
N GLN A 9 -3.20 -7.80 26.83
CA GLN A 9 -4.32 -7.97 25.89
C GLN A 9 -3.78 -8.20 24.47
N PRO A 10 -4.40 -9.09 23.67
CA PRO A 10 -4.05 -9.21 22.26
C PRO A 10 -4.05 -7.82 21.65
N ARG A 11 -3.00 -7.48 20.89
CA ARG A 11 -3.02 -6.27 20.04
C ARG A 11 -4.06 -6.51 18.95
N GLN A 12 -5.33 -6.40 19.31
CA GLN A 12 -6.45 -6.53 18.40
C GLN A 12 -6.46 -5.28 17.52
N LEU A 13 -6.11 -5.47 16.25
CA LEU A 13 -6.32 -4.47 15.22
C LEU A 13 -7.77 -4.61 14.74
N MET A 14 -8.65 -3.73 15.19
CA MET A 14 -9.99 -3.62 14.62
C MET A 14 -9.89 -2.84 13.30
N GLN A 15 -9.85 -3.55 12.17
CA GLN A 15 -9.72 -2.99 10.84
C GLN A 15 -11.11 -2.75 10.23
N PHE A 16 -11.76 -1.65 10.62
CA PHE A 16 -13.02 -1.24 9.99
C PHE A 16 -12.75 -0.65 8.61
N GLY A 17 -13.45 -1.13 7.58
CA GLY A 17 -13.28 -0.63 6.21
C GLY A 17 -11.95 -1.03 5.54
N PHE A 18 -11.28 -2.07 6.04
CA PHE A 18 -10.09 -2.58 5.38
C PHE A 18 -10.46 -3.32 4.10
N PHE A 19 -9.96 -2.80 2.98
CA PHE A 19 -10.20 -3.38 1.67
C PHE A 19 -8.91 -4.03 1.17
N GLY A 20 -8.79 -5.34 1.42
CA GLY A 20 -7.59 -6.14 1.15
C GLY A 20 -7.42 -6.57 -0.31
N VAL A 21 -7.90 -5.78 -1.27
CA VAL A 21 -7.71 -6.01 -2.71
C VAL A 21 -6.67 -5.03 -3.27
N SER A 22 -6.12 -5.35 -4.43
CA SER A 22 -5.10 -4.52 -5.09
C SER A 22 -5.67 -3.14 -5.46
N GLY A 23 -4.82 -2.09 -5.41
CA GLY A 23 -5.21 -0.70 -5.68
C GLY A 23 -4.83 0.32 -4.61
N GLY A 24 -4.52 -0.14 -3.39
CA GLY A 24 -4.01 0.70 -2.30
C GLY A 24 -2.48 0.63 -2.18
N LEU A 25 -1.79 1.76 -2.38
CA LEU A 25 -0.33 1.84 -2.30
C LEU A 25 0.14 2.98 -1.37
N PRO A 26 1.23 2.80 -0.60
CA PRO A 26 1.85 3.91 0.12
C PRO A 26 2.52 4.88 -0.87
N ILE A 27 2.48 6.18 -0.56
CA ILE A 27 3.20 7.21 -1.30
C ILE A 27 4.53 7.42 -0.59
N VAL A 28 5.61 6.88 -1.15
CA VAL A 28 6.97 7.03 -0.61
C VAL A 28 7.82 7.81 -1.61
N VAL A 29 8.21 9.03 -1.24
CA VAL A 29 8.95 9.97 -2.12
C VAL A 29 10.26 10.33 -1.45
N ASP A 30 11.37 10.22 -2.18
CA ASP A 30 12.72 10.51 -1.67
C ASP A 30 13.05 9.73 -0.36
N GLY A 31 12.46 8.54 -0.20
CA GLY A 31 12.65 7.68 0.98
C GLY A 31 11.71 7.96 2.16
N GLU A 32 10.82 8.95 2.06
CA GLU A 32 9.86 9.29 3.11
C GLU A 32 8.42 8.89 2.75
N MET A 33 7.71 8.24 3.66
CA MET A 33 6.29 7.95 3.50
C MET A 33 5.48 9.21 3.81
N ILE A 34 4.89 9.82 2.78
CA ILE A 34 4.15 11.08 2.88
C ILE A 34 2.63 10.89 2.80
N GLY A 35 2.15 9.68 2.54
CA GLY A 35 0.72 9.38 2.46
C GLY A 35 0.43 8.02 1.84
N ALA A 36 -0.79 7.88 1.32
CA ALA A 36 -1.26 6.70 0.59
C ALA A 36 -2.20 7.11 -0.55
N ILE A 37 -2.26 6.30 -1.60
CA ILE A 37 -3.22 6.37 -2.69
C ILE A 37 -4.10 5.12 -2.67
N GLY A 38 -5.38 5.28 -2.96
CA GLY A 38 -6.32 4.17 -3.18
C GLY A 38 -7.06 4.39 -4.48
N VAL A 39 -6.98 3.43 -5.39
CA VAL A 39 -7.76 3.38 -6.63
C VAL A 39 -8.75 2.23 -6.54
N GLY A 40 -9.96 2.45 -7.05
CA GLY A 40 -11.01 1.43 -7.10
C GLY A 40 -11.98 1.71 -8.24
N GLY A 41 -12.65 0.65 -8.70
CA GLY A 41 -13.68 0.72 -9.74
C GLY A 41 -13.32 0.01 -11.04
N GLY A 42 -12.09 -0.49 -11.19
CA GLY A 42 -11.67 -1.29 -12.33
C GLY A 42 -12.22 -2.72 -12.26
N ALA A 43 -12.95 -3.15 -13.29
CA ALA A 43 -13.24 -4.57 -13.47
C ALA A 43 -11.93 -5.33 -13.78
N GLY A 44 -11.63 -6.38 -13.01
CA GLY A 44 -10.52 -7.30 -13.32
C GLY A 44 -9.13 -6.92 -12.76
N GLY A 45 -9.04 -6.07 -11.73
CA GLY A 45 -7.79 -5.89 -10.97
C GLY A 45 -6.79 -4.86 -11.54
N GLY A 46 -7.25 -3.96 -12.42
CA GLY A 46 -6.43 -2.88 -12.98
C GLY A 46 -6.14 -1.71 -12.04
N ASP A 47 -6.75 -1.68 -10.85
CA ASP A 47 -6.69 -0.57 -9.90
C ASP A 47 -5.25 -0.30 -9.43
N GLU A 48 -4.46 -1.35 -9.18
CA GLU A 48 -3.06 -1.22 -8.76
C GLU A 48 -2.17 -0.63 -9.85
N ASN A 49 -2.35 -1.07 -11.11
CA ASN A 49 -1.63 -0.48 -12.24
C ASN A 49 -2.00 0.99 -12.40
N CYS A 50 -3.27 1.35 -12.22
CA CYS A 50 -3.70 2.74 -12.25
C CYS A 50 -3.04 3.57 -11.14
N ALA A 51 -2.96 3.05 -9.92
CA ALA A 51 -2.24 3.70 -8.81
C ALA A 51 -0.75 3.89 -9.14
N ILE A 52 -0.09 2.87 -9.70
CA ILE A 52 1.32 2.92 -10.11
C ILE A 52 1.55 4.02 -11.16
N GLU A 53 0.74 4.08 -12.20
CA GLU A 53 0.89 5.10 -13.25
C GLU A 53 0.60 6.52 -12.74
N GLY A 54 -0.36 6.67 -11.82
CA GLY A 54 -0.61 7.95 -11.14
C GLY A 54 0.59 8.42 -10.32
N LEU A 55 1.24 7.51 -9.58
CA LEU A 55 2.45 7.81 -8.81
C LEU A 55 3.61 8.22 -9.71
N LYS A 56 3.83 7.50 -10.83
CA LYS A 56 4.84 7.86 -11.84
C LYS A 56 4.58 9.26 -12.42
N ALA A 57 3.34 9.57 -12.76
CA ALA A 57 2.97 10.87 -13.32
C ALA A 57 3.19 12.03 -12.34
N ALA A 58 2.89 11.82 -11.05
CA ALA A 58 2.99 12.87 -10.03
C ALA A 58 4.44 13.13 -9.56
N PHE A 59 5.27 12.07 -9.45
CA PHE A 59 6.56 12.15 -8.75
C PHE A 59 7.76 11.69 -9.59
N GLY A 60 7.54 11.09 -10.76
CA GLY A 60 8.60 10.60 -11.64
C GLY A 60 9.51 9.58 -10.94
N ASN A 61 10.82 9.75 -11.08
CA ASN A 61 11.81 8.83 -10.51
C ASN A 61 11.98 8.95 -8.99
N ARG A 62 11.30 9.90 -8.34
CA ARG A 62 11.43 10.12 -6.90
C ARG A 62 10.55 9.21 -6.06
N VAL A 63 9.52 8.62 -6.66
CA VAL A 63 8.61 7.71 -5.95
C VAL A 63 9.13 6.28 -5.99
N LEU A 64 9.02 5.58 -4.86
CA LEU A 64 9.25 4.14 -4.81
C LEU A 64 7.97 3.41 -5.23
N LEU A 65 8.11 2.49 -6.17
CA LEU A 65 7.02 1.66 -6.67
C LEU A 65 7.20 0.21 -6.21
N PRO A 66 6.11 -0.52 -5.96
CA PRO A 66 6.18 -1.93 -5.60
C PRO A 66 6.79 -2.77 -6.74
N VAL A 67 7.63 -3.74 -6.37
CA VAL A 67 8.19 -4.73 -7.29
C VAL A 67 7.56 -6.07 -6.96
N TYR A 68 6.73 -6.58 -7.87
CA TYR A 68 6.08 -7.87 -7.70
C TYR A 68 6.98 -8.99 -8.25
N PRO A 69 7.11 -10.13 -7.55
CA PRO A 69 7.78 -11.29 -8.11
C PRO A 69 7.06 -11.70 -9.40
N GLN A 70 7.82 -12.01 -10.44
CA GLN A 70 7.26 -12.57 -11.66
C GLN A 70 6.57 -13.89 -11.31
N GLN A 71 5.33 -14.05 -11.76
CA GLN A 71 4.61 -15.30 -11.59
C GLN A 71 5.36 -16.37 -12.40
N LYS A 72 5.80 -17.44 -11.74
CA LYS A 72 6.37 -18.59 -12.45
C LYS A 72 5.21 -19.34 -13.10
N ASP A 73 5.37 -19.66 -14.38
CA ASP A 73 4.45 -20.49 -15.17
C ASP A 73 4.21 -21.86 -14.52
#